data_AF-A0A4R5E207-F1
#
_entry.id   AF-A0A4R5E207-F1
#
_cell.length_a   1.000
_cell.length_b   1.000
_cell.length_c   1.000
_cell.angle_alpha   90.00
_cell.angle_beta   90.00
_cell.angle_gamma   90.00
#
_symmetry.space_group_name_H-M   'P 1'
#
loop_
_entity.id
_entity.type
_entity.pdbx_description
1 polymer ?
#
loop_
_entity_poly.entity_id
_entity_poly.type
_entity_poly.pdbx_seq_one_letter_code
_entity_poly.pdbx_strand_id
1 'polypeptide(L)'
;MVASALTLICAVAAGVAGSAAGTELTRGPSTAELHAAARRELAERWRAWPTGRIFPATLRYSAEQGGQERAKRIGISPHTSCAQSVDAEAATALRAAGCRGVLRATYIDALGGVLVTIGVVAMPDEKGALHAKSAFSGNGEPEPGLRPLAFRGTVADRFTPAVRQAGSVRQAGPYLVLTTAGQVDGRPADAVDEQRPAIFAFATEIAESVLSELSTPRMPDCTAEEWEC
;
A
#
# COMPACT_ATOMS: atom_id res chain seq x y z
N MET A 1 -14.66 6.51 -66.96
CA MET A 1 -15.36 7.11 -65.80
C MET A 1 -15.13 6.36 -64.48
N VAL A 2 -15.09 5.01 -64.47
CA VAL A 2 -14.92 4.23 -63.22
C VAL A 2 -13.57 4.45 -62.53
N ALA A 3 -12.47 4.57 -63.29
CA ALA A 3 -11.13 4.80 -62.74
C ALA A 3 -10.99 6.16 -62.02
N SER A 4 -11.60 7.23 -62.56
CA SER A 4 -11.57 8.57 -61.97
C SER A 4 -12.40 8.69 -60.69
N ALA A 5 -13.49 7.93 -60.58
CA ALA A 5 -14.31 7.86 -59.37
C ALA A 5 -13.55 7.17 -58.22
N LEU A 6 -12.83 6.08 -58.52
CA LEU A 6 -12.02 5.36 -57.53
C LEU A 6 -10.88 6.23 -56.97
N THR A 7 -10.17 6.96 -57.83
CA THR A 7 -9.08 7.85 -57.38
C THR A 7 -9.58 8.98 -56.47
N LEU A 8 -10.77 9.53 -56.74
CA LEU A 8 -11.36 10.57 -55.90
C LEU A 8 -11.73 10.03 -54.52
N ILE A 9 -12.31 8.82 -54.46
CA ILE A 9 -12.69 8.16 -53.20
C ILE A 9 -11.45 7.85 -52.36
N CYS A 10 -10.38 7.32 -52.97
CA CYS A 10 -9.12 7.06 -52.26
C CYS A 10 -8.47 8.34 -51.74
N ALA A 11 -8.48 9.43 -52.51
CA ALA A 11 -7.93 10.71 -52.08
C ALA A 11 -8.71 11.33 -50.91
N VAL A 12 -10.05 11.25 -50.93
CA VAL A 12 -10.90 11.72 -49.83
C VAL A 12 -10.67 10.87 -48.57
N ALA A 13 -10.63 9.53 -48.70
CA ALA A 13 -10.37 8.64 -47.58
C ALA A 13 -8.99 8.90 -46.95
N ALA A 14 -7.95 9.11 -47.77
CA ALA A 14 -6.61 9.47 -47.29
C ALA A 14 -6.58 10.85 -46.62
N GLY A 15 -7.31 11.83 -47.14
CA GLY A 15 -7.45 13.15 -46.52
C GLY A 15 -8.15 13.11 -45.16
N VAL A 16 -9.23 12.33 -45.02
CA VAL A 16 -9.97 12.15 -43.75
C VAL A 16 -9.16 11.34 -42.74
N ALA A 17 -8.47 10.28 -43.19
CA ALA A 17 -7.58 9.52 -42.32
C ALA A 17 -6.39 10.35 -41.86
N GLY A 18 -5.80 11.15 -42.76
CA GLY A 18 -4.69 12.04 -42.45
C GLY A 18 -5.09 13.18 -41.50
N SER A 19 -6.29 13.75 -41.66
CA SER A 19 -6.79 14.77 -40.73
C SER A 19 -7.14 14.20 -39.36
N ALA A 20 -7.76 13.02 -39.30
CA ALA A 20 -8.02 12.32 -38.04
C ALA A 20 -6.72 11.95 -37.30
N ALA A 21 -5.72 11.47 -38.04
CA ALA A 21 -4.39 11.19 -37.47
C ALA A 21 -3.69 12.48 -36.99
N GLY A 22 -3.77 13.58 -37.74
CA GLY A 22 -3.22 14.87 -37.34
C GLY A 22 -3.91 15.46 -36.10
N THR A 23 -5.22 15.32 -35.99
CA THR A 23 -5.97 15.76 -34.80
C THR A 23 -5.62 14.93 -33.58
N GLU A 24 -5.42 13.61 -33.72
CA GLU A 24 -5.04 12.77 -32.58
C GLU A 24 -3.61 13.08 -32.10
N LEU A 25 -2.69 13.37 -33.02
CA LEU A 25 -1.29 13.72 -32.71
C LEU A 25 -1.12 15.10 -32.06
N THR A 26 -2.12 15.99 -32.18
CA THR A 26 -2.05 17.37 -31.66
C THR A 26 -3.04 17.64 -30.52
N ARG A 27 -3.90 16.66 -30.23
CA ARG A 27 -4.89 16.70 -29.17
C ARG A 27 -4.19 16.50 -27.81
N GLY A 28 -4.53 17.36 -26.85
CA GLY A 28 -4.17 17.12 -25.45
C GLY A 28 -4.93 15.94 -24.83
N PRO A 29 -4.45 15.40 -23.70
CA PRO A 29 -5.07 14.24 -23.08
C PRO A 29 -6.50 14.53 -22.61
N SER A 30 -7.37 13.56 -22.81
CA SER A 30 -8.71 13.54 -22.22
C SER A 30 -8.68 13.25 -20.73
N THR A 31 -9.78 13.61 -20.06
CA THR A 31 -10.00 13.28 -18.64
C THR A 31 -9.83 11.77 -18.36
N ALA A 32 -10.26 10.91 -19.28
CA ALA A 32 -10.15 9.46 -19.13
C ALA A 32 -8.68 8.98 -19.15
N GLU A 33 -7.86 9.56 -20.03
CA GLU A 33 -6.43 9.27 -20.11
C GLU A 33 -5.69 9.78 -18.86
N LEU A 34 -6.01 11.00 -18.41
CA LEU A 34 -5.45 11.55 -17.16
C LEU A 34 -5.79 10.67 -15.95
N HIS A 35 -7.04 10.20 -15.84
CA HIS A 35 -7.45 9.28 -14.77
C HIS A 35 -6.77 7.91 -14.89
N ALA A 36 -6.53 7.41 -16.11
CA ALA A 36 -5.80 6.16 -16.32
C ALA A 36 -4.33 6.30 -15.91
N ALA A 37 -3.69 7.42 -16.26
CA ALA A 37 -2.33 7.74 -15.86
C ALA A 37 -2.21 7.88 -14.32
N ALA A 38 -3.13 8.61 -13.67
CA ALA A 38 -3.16 8.75 -12.21
C ALA A 38 -3.27 7.40 -11.50
N ARG A 39 -4.15 6.49 -11.97
CA ARG A 39 -4.30 5.15 -11.41
C ARG A 39 -3.04 4.30 -11.60
N ARG A 40 -2.39 4.42 -12.76
CA ARG A 40 -1.14 3.70 -13.04
C ARG A 40 -0.01 4.18 -12.13
N GLU A 41 0.18 5.49 -12.01
CA GLU A 41 1.17 6.08 -11.10
C GLU A 41 0.94 5.59 -9.67
N LEU A 42 -0.30 5.69 -9.17
CA LEU A 42 -0.67 5.21 -7.84
C LEU A 42 -0.28 3.74 -7.63
N ALA A 43 -0.56 2.86 -8.60
CA ALA A 43 -0.25 1.42 -8.51
C ALA A 43 1.26 1.11 -8.58
N GLU A 44 2.09 2.04 -9.07
CA GLU A 44 3.54 1.88 -9.20
C GLU A 44 4.32 2.43 -8.00
N ARG A 45 3.73 3.32 -7.18
CA ARG A 45 4.38 3.98 -6.03
C ARG A 45 5.16 3.06 -5.11
N TRP A 46 4.62 1.89 -4.78
CA TRP A 46 5.30 0.94 -3.87
C TRP A 46 6.69 0.48 -4.36
N ARG A 47 6.95 0.53 -5.67
CA ARG A 47 8.28 0.24 -6.25
C ARG A 47 9.04 1.51 -6.62
N ALA A 48 8.33 2.55 -7.06
CA ALA A 48 8.95 3.76 -7.58
C ALA A 48 9.43 4.70 -6.47
N TRP A 49 8.71 4.78 -5.35
CA TRP A 49 9.06 5.69 -4.26
C TRP A 49 10.19 5.13 -3.40
N PRO A 50 11.06 6.00 -2.84
CA PRO A 50 11.96 5.59 -1.78
C PRO A 50 11.18 4.95 -0.63
N THR A 51 11.63 3.79 -0.14
CA THR A 51 10.94 3.09 0.97
C THR A 51 10.86 3.94 2.24
N GLY A 52 11.82 4.84 2.45
CA GLY A 52 11.78 5.80 3.55
C GLY A 52 10.71 6.88 3.44
N ARG A 53 10.11 7.08 2.25
CA ARG A 53 8.91 7.91 2.06
C ARG A 53 7.66 7.14 2.46
N ILE A 54 7.56 5.87 2.05
CA ILE A 54 6.43 4.99 2.39
C ILE A 54 6.40 4.71 3.89
N PHE A 55 7.57 4.46 4.47
CA PHE A 55 7.75 4.25 5.90
C PHE A 55 8.64 5.34 6.47
N PRO A 56 8.13 6.52 6.85
CA PRO A 56 8.94 7.60 7.42
C PRO A 56 9.74 7.19 8.66
N ALA A 57 10.81 7.92 8.99
CA ALA A 57 11.61 7.65 10.18
C ALA A 57 10.80 7.77 11.49
N THR A 58 9.76 8.60 11.49
CA THR A 58 8.81 8.74 12.59
C THR A 58 7.38 8.85 12.08
N LEU A 59 6.44 8.21 12.77
CA LEU A 59 5.00 8.34 12.53
C LEU A 59 4.35 8.93 13.77
N ARG A 60 3.47 9.93 13.57
CA ARG A 60 2.72 10.54 14.67
C ARG A 60 1.51 9.70 15.02
N TYR A 61 1.13 9.68 16.30
CA TYR A 61 -0.10 9.07 16.76
C TYR A 61 -0.62 9.75 18.02
N SER A 62 -1.87 9.48 18.36
CA SER A 62 -2.55 9.97 19.54
C SER A 62 -2.29 9.02 20.71
N ALA A 63 -1.70 9.53 21.79
CA ALA A 63 -1.43 8.71 22.97
C ALA A 63 -2.72 8.35 23.71
N GLU A 64 -2.74 7.21 24.41
CA GLU A 64 -3.93 6.74 25.14
C GLU A 64 -4.46 7.75 26.16
N GLN A 65 -3.54 8.43 26.85
CA GLN A 65 -3.87 9.42 27.88
C GLN A 65 -4.12 10.83 27.31
N GLY A 66 -4.18 10.95 25.97
CA GLY A 66 -4.28 12.20 25.25
C GLY A 66 -2.91 12.79 24.88
N GLY A 67 -2.92 13.71 23.91
CA GLY A 67 -1.71 14.29 23.34
C GLY A 67 -1.21 13.57 22.09
N GLN A 68 -0.03 13.97 21.62
CA GLN A 68 0.56 13.49 20.37
C GLN A 68 1.95 12.95 20.64
N GLU A 69 2.18 11.73 20.21
CA GLU A 69 3.44 11.01 20.34
C GLU A 69 3.98 10.61 18.96
N ARG A 70 5.18 10.03 18.95
CA ARG A 70 5.85 9.60 17.73
C ARG A 70 6.43 8.21 17.88
N ALA A 71 5.98 7.30 17.03
CA ALA A 71 6.60 6.00 16.84
C ALA A 71 7.87 6.18 16.01
N LYS A 72 8.95 5.47 16.38
CA LYS A 72 10.25 5.53 15.69
C LYS A 72 10.48 4.26 14.89
N ARG A 73 10.92 4.40 13.65
CA ARG A 73 11.22 3.25 12.77
C ARG A 73 12.50 2.56 13.23
N ILE A 74 12.44 1.26 13.48
CA ILE A 74 13.60 0.40 13.78
C ILE A 74 14.29 -0.01 12.47
N GLY A 75 13.51 -0.43 11.48
CA GLY A 75 14.07 -0.90 10.21
C GLY A 75 13.01 -1.19 9.16
N ILE A 76 13.48 -1.44 7.93
CA ILE A 76 12.67 -1.81 6.76
C ILE A 76 13.22 -3.13 6.21
N SER A 77 12.34 -4.08 5.89
CA SER A 77 12.70 -5.32 5.23
C SER A 77 13.09 -5.08 3.76
N PRO A 78 14.20 -5.66 3.26
CA PRO A 78 14.50 -5.65 1.82
C PRO A 78 13.65 -6.68 1.04
N HIS A 79 13.01 -7.63 1.74
CA HIS A 79 12.19 -8.67 1.14
C HIS A 79 10.75 -8.23 0.95
N THR A 80 10.17 -8.58 -0.19
CA THR A 80 8.83 -8.16 -0.62
C THR A 80 7.86 -9.32 -0.91
N SER A 81 8.22 -10.55 -0.53
CA SER A 81 7.40 -11.74 -0.80
C SER A 81 6.04 -11.67 -0.11
N CYS A 82 4.96 -11.83 -0.87
CA CYS A 82 3.60 -11.87 -0.32
C CYS A 82 3.43 -13.05 0.64
N ALA A 83 3.80 -14.27 0.20
CA ALA A 83 3.57 -15.49 0.97
C ALA A 83 4.39 -15.55 2.27
N GLN A 84 5.59 -14.97 2.31
CA GLN A 84 6.43 -14.95 3.51
C GLN A 84 6.11 -13.79 4.46
N SER A 85 5.26 -12.85 4.04
CA SER A 85 4.95 -11.65 4.84
C SER A 85 3.69 -11.79 5.67
N VAL A 86 2.82 -12.75 5.36
CA VAL A 86 1.55 -12.99 6.06
C VAL A 86 1.40 -14.45 6.48
N ASP A 87 0.38 -14.75 7.29
CA ASP A 87 0.04 -16.13 7.64
C ASP A 87 -0.42 -16.93 6.41
N ALA A 88 -0.29 -18.26 6.49
CA ALA A 88 -0.52 -19.14 5.34
C ALA A 88 -1.96 -19.05 4.79
N GLU A 89 -2.94 -18.87 5.68
CA GLU A 89 -4.35 -18.67 5.31
C GLU A 89 -4.54 -17.40 4.45
N ALA A 90 -4.04 -16.26 4.92
CA ALA A 90 -4.09 -15.00 4.18
C ALA A 90 -3.26 -15.02 2.89
N ALA A 91 -2.12 -15.73 2.89
CA ALA A 91 -1.25 -15.83 1.71
C ALA A 91 -1.98 -16.40 0.48
N THR A 92 -2.91 -17.33 0.69
CA THR A 92 -3.70 -17.93 -0.39
C THR A 92 -4.63 -16.90 -1.03
N ALA A 93 -5.34 -16.10 -0.22
CA ALA A 93 -6.21 -15.04 -0.70
C ALA A 93 -5.43 -13.93 -1.42
N LEU A 94 -4.28 -13.49 -0.86
CA LEU A 94 -3.40 -12.51 -1.50
C LEU A 94 -2.92 -12.98 -2.88
N ARG A 95 -2.54 -14.26 -3.00
CA ARG A 95 -2.11 -14.84 -4.27
C ARG A 95 -3.26 -14.89 -5.28
N ALA A 96 -4.45 -15.31 -4.87
CA ALA A 96 -5.63 -15.36 -5.74
C ALA A 96 -6.03 -13.97 -6.25
N ALA A 97 -5.87 -12.94 -5.42
CA ALA A 97 -6.13 -11.55 -5.77
C ALA A 97 -4.97 -10.87 -6.55
N GLY A 98 -3.88 -11.58 -6.84
CA GLY A 98 -2.79 -11.09 -7.69
C GLY A 98 -1.75 -10.21 -6.97
N CYS A 99 -1.50 -10.44 -5.68
CA CYS A 99 -0.52 -9.69 -4.89
C CYS A 99 0.81 -9.49 -5.63
N ARG A 100 1.25 -8.22 -5.70
CA ARG A 100 2.47 -7.81 -6.40
C ARG A 100 3.69 -7.80 -5.48
N GLY A 101 3.48 -7.54 -4.20
CA GLY A 101 4.53 -7.51 -3.19
C GLY A 101 4.01 -6.98 -1.86
N VAL A 102 4.76 -7.24 -0.79
CA VAL A 102 4.48 -6.73 0.55
C VAL A 102 5.73 -6.06 1.12
N LEU A 103 5.71 -4.73 1.24
CA LEU A 103 6.77 -3.99 1.94
C LEU A 103 6.50 -4.04 3.44
N ARG A 104 7.54 -4.11 4.28
CA ARG A 104 7.37 -4.14 5.74
C ARG A 104 8.39 -3.27 6.47
N ALA A 105 7.94 -2.60 7.53
CA ALA A 105 8.78 -1.87 8.45
C ALA A 105 8.30 -2.04 9.89
N THR A 106 9.23 -2.04 10.85
CA THR A 106 8.92 -2.16 12.27
C THR A 106 9.18 -0.84 12.97
N TYR A 107 8.24 -0.43 13.82
CA TYR A 107 8.27 0.76 14.63
C TYR A 107 8.19 0.38 16.11
N ILE A 108 8.72 1.26 16.95
CA ILE A 108 8.51 1.24 18.40
C ILE A 108 7.76 2.51 18.81
N ASP A 109 6.82 2.38 19.74
CA ASP A 109 6.09 3.50 20.32
C ASP A 109 7.02 4.46 21.11
N ALA A 110 6.48 5.60 21.54
CA ALA A 110 7.26 6.60 22.24
C ALA A 110 7.71 6.14 23.64
N LEU A 111 6.92 5.30 24.32
CA LEU A 111 7.23 4.77 25.65
C LEU A 111 8.19 3.57 25.60
N GLY A 112 8.38 2.98 24.42
CA GLY A 112 9.29 1.86 24.22
C GLY A 112 8.71 0.50 24.64
N GLY A 113 7.41 0.39 24.86
CA GLY A 113 6.74 -0.82 25.32
C GLY A 113 6.12 -1.66 24.21
N VAL A 114 5.78 -1.06 23.07
CA VAL A 114 5.00 -1.67 22.00
C VAL A 114 5.74 -1.58 20.67
N LEU A 115 5.86 -2.73 20.02
CA LEU A 115 6.35 -2.85 18.65
C LEU A 115 5.19 -3.00 17.69
N VAL A 116 5.28 -2.34 16.54
CA VAL A 116 4.31 -2.46 15.44
C VAL A 116 5.05 -2.73 14.15
N THR A 117 4.76 -3.84 13.48
CA THR A 117 5.14 -4.03 12.08
C THR A 117 4.01 -3.53 11.20
N ILE A 118 4.31 -2.60 10.30
CA ILE A 118 3.40 -2.13 9.25
C ILE A 118 3.77 -2.86 7.95
N GLY A 119 2.77 -3.41 7.27
CA GLY A 119 2.92 -4.09 5.99
C GLY A 119 2.08 -3.42 4.91
N VAL A 120 2.71 -2.93 3.84
CA VAL A 120 2.01 -2.39 2.67
C VAL A 120 1.93 -3.48 1.60
N VAL A 121 0.72 -3.98 1.36
CA VAL A 121 0.41 -4.97 0.33
C VAL A 121 0.02 -4.24 -0.94
N ALA A 122 0.80 -4.43 -2.00
CA ALA A 122 0.51 -3.86 -3.31
C ALA A 122 -0.30 -4.85 -4.16
N MET A 123 -1.41 -4.39 -4.71
CA MET A 123 -2.32 -5.16 -5.56
C MET A 123 -2.34 -4.60 -6.99
N PRO A 124 -2.84 -5.36 -7.98
CA PRO A 124 -2.97 -4.86 -9.35
C PRO A 124 -3.93 -3.68 -9.46
N ASP A 125 -5.02 -3.72 -8.68
CA ASP A 125 -6.08 -2.71 -8.67
C ASP A 125 -6.84 -2.72 -7.33
N GLU A 126 -7.74 -1.75 -7.17
CA GLU A 126 -8.55 -1.57 -5.98
C GLU A 126 -9.54 -2.71 -5.73
N LYS A 127 -10.09 -3.31 -6.79
CA LYS A 127 -11.03 -4.42 -6.67
C LYS A 127 -10.33 -5.64 -6.06
N GLY A 128 -9.12 -5.94 -6.53
CA GLY A 128 -8.26 -6.98 -5.95
C GLY A 128 -7.90 -6.68 -4.50
N ALA A 129 -7.61 -5.43 -4.17
CA ALA A 129 -7.32 -5.03 -2.79
C ALA A 129 -8.52 -5.20 -1.85
N LEU A 130 -9.72 -4.81 -2.28
CA LEU A 130 -10.96 -5.01 -1.55
C LEU A 130 -11.26 -6.50 -1.35
N HIS A 131 -11.07 -7.32 -2.38
CA HIS A 131 -11.27 -8.77 -2.27
C HIS A 131 -10.25 -9.41 -1.31
N ALA A 132 -8.98 -9.04 -1.39
CA ALA A 132 -7.94 -9.52 -0.48
C ALA A 132 -8.19 -9.14 0.98
N LYS A 133 -8.83 -7.98 1.24
CA LYS A 133 -9.10 -7.49 2.60
C LYS A 133 -9.96 -8.45 3.40
N SER A 134 -10.89 -9.19 2.75
CA SER A 134 -11.77 -10.12 3.46
C SER A 134 -11.06 -11.33 4.06
N ALA A 135 -9.78 -11.54 3.74
CA ALA A 135 -8.97 -12.59 4.33
C ALA A 135 -8.34 -12.21 5.68
N PHE A 136 -8.58 -10.99 6.16
CA PHE A 136 -8.04 -10.48 7.42
C PHE A 136 -9.18 -10.08 8.35
N SER A 137 -8.97 -10.21 9.66
CA SER A 137 -9.96 -9.80 10.64
C SER A 137 -10.04 -8.27 10.75
N GLY A 138 -11.26 -7.74 10.79
CA GLY A 138 -11.53 -6.31 10.93
C GLY A 138 -11.73 -5.83 12.37
N ASN A 139 -11.78 -6.76 13.33
CA ASN A 139 -12.14 -6.51 14.74
C ASN A 139 -10.92 -6.35 15.68
N GLY A 140 -9.69 -6.37 15.14
CA GLY A 140 -8.45 -6.27 15.93
C GLY A 140 -7.73 -7.60 16.17
N GLU A 141 -8.33 -8.73 15.77
CA GLU A 141 -7.69 -10.04 15.91
C GLU A 141 -6.34 -10.10 15.15
N PRO A 142 -5.32 -10.70 15.77
CA PRO A 142 -3.98 -10.78 15.19
C PRO A 142 -3.85 -11.74 14.00
N GLU A 143 -4.74 -12.73 13.90
CA GLU A 143 -4.65 -13.83 12.93
C GLU A 143 -5.98 -14.06 12.20
N PRO A 144 -5.96 -14.45 10.92
CA PRO A 144 -4.79 -14.42 10.02
C PRO A 144 -4.34 -12.97 9.75
N GLY A 145 -3.02 -12.75 9.71
CA GLY A 145 -2.46 -11.40 9.72
C GLY A 145 -1.05 -11.27 9.15
N LEU A 146 -0.48 -10.08 9.33
CA LEU A 146 0.91 -9.79 8.97
C LEU A 146 1.85 -10.54 9.92
N ARG A 147 2.90 -11.15 9.38
CA ARG A 147 3.98 -11.73 10.18
C ARG A 147 4.86 -10.62 10.75
N PRO A 148 5.14 -10.62 12.07
CA PRO A 148 6.07 -9.69 12.69
C PRO A 148 7.43 -9.66 11.99
N LEU A 149 8.03 -8.48 11.92
CA LEU A 149 9.36 -8.28 11.35
C LEU A 149 10.35 -7.93 12.47
N ALA A 150 11.21 -8.89 12.79
CA ALA A 150 12.28 -8.73 13.76
C ALA A 150 13.56 -8.18 13.11
N PHE A 151 14.37 -7.46 13.90
CA PHE A 151 15.71 -7.01 13.52
C PHE A 151 16.70 -7.43 14.59
N ARG A 152 17.65 -8.31 14.23
CA ARG A 152 18.63 -8.85 15.18
C ARG A 152 19.50 -7.77 15.79
N GLY A 153 19.79 -7.90 17.09
CA GLY A 153 20.57 -6.91 17.83
C GLY A 153 19.82 -5.60 18.13
N THR A 154 18.49 -5.58 17.97
CA THR A 154 17.63 -4.44 18.32
C THR A 154 16.57 -4.85 19.33
N VAL A 155 15.82 -3.88 19.85
CA VAL A 155 14.63 -4.13 20.71
C VAL A 155 13.56 -4.98 20.03
N ALA A 156 13.55 -5.07 18.69
CA ALA A 156 12.62 -5.91 17.94
C ALA A 156 13.11 -7.35 17.69
N ASP A 157 14.27 -7.76 18.22
CA ASP A 157 14.84 -9.09 17.94
C ASP A 157 13.91 -10.24 18.34
N ARG A 158 13.12 -10.04 19.41
CA ARG A 158 12.16 -11.03 19.92
C ARG A 158 10.76 -10.89 19.32
N PHE A 159 10.54 -9.99 18.36
CA PHE A 159 9.20 -9.77 17.79
C PHE A 159 8.86 -10.87 16.79
N THR A 160 8.43 -12.01 17.30
CA THR A 160 8.11 -13.22 16.55
C THR A 160 6.59 -13.43 16.47
N PRO A 161 6.08 -14.35 15.62
CA PRO A 161 4.64 -14.65 15.56
C PRO A 161 3.99 -14.97 16.91
N ALA A 162 4.70 -15.58 17.86
CA ALA A 162 4.15 -15.88 19.19
C ALA A 162 3.86 -14.61 20.03
N VAL A 163 4.58 -13.52 19.77
CA VAL A 163 4.50 -12.24 20.52
C VAL A 163 3.38 -11.34 20.01
N ARG A 164 2.87 -11.63 18.80
CA ARG A 164 1.80 -10.88 18.17
C ARG A 164 0.52 -10.98 19.01
N GLN A 165 -0.03 -9.83 19.38
CA GLN A 165 -1.21 -9.70 20.25
C GLN A 165 -2.35 -8.94 19.60
N ALA A 166 -2.06 -8.04 18.67
CA ALA A 166 -3.08 -7.32 17.91
C ALA A 166 -2.72 -7.26 16.43
N GLY A 167 -3.74 -7.11 15.59
CA GLY A 167 -3.61 -6.89 14.16
C GLY A 167 -4.67 -5.94 13.63
N SER A 168 -4.40 -5.33 12.48
CA SER A 168 -5.41 -4.54 11.78
C SER A 168 -5.20 -4.58 10.28
N VAL A 169 -6.27 -4.29 9.54
CA VAL A 169 -6.25 -4.12 8.09
C VAL A 169 -6.97 -2.83 7.70
N ARG A 170 -6.36 -2.07 6.79
CA ARG A 170 -6.96 -0.93 6.08
C ARG A 170 -6.72 -1.07 4.59
N GLN A 171 -7.59 -0.49 3.78
CA GLN A 171 -7.47 -0.53 2.32
C GLN A 171 -7.89 0.81 1.75
N ALA A 172 -7.14 1.29 0.76
CA ALA A 172 -7.49 2.42 -0.09
C ALA A 172 -6.76 2.30 -1.43
N GLY A 173 -7.47 2.50 -2.54
CA GLY A 173 -6.91 2.27 -3.87
C GLY A 173 -6.34 0.84 -4.01
N PRO A 174 -5.20 0.64 -4.71
CA PRO A 174 -4.62 -0.68 -4.93
C PRO A 174 -3.81 -1.21 -3.74
N TYR A 175 -3.98 -0.66 -2.54
CA TYR A 175 -3.17 -0.98 -1.38
C TYR A 175 -3.98 -1.50 -0.20
N LEU A 176 -3.46 -2.53 0.47
CA LEU A 176 -3.82 -2.84 1.85
C LEU A 176 -2.67 -2.44 2.76
N VAL A 177 -2.98 -1.88 3.93
CA VAL A 177 -2.00 -1.69 5.00
C VAL A 177 -2.42 -2.55 6.17
N LEU A 178 -1.56 -3.52 6.48
CA LEU A 178 -1.69 -4.45 7.57
C LEU A 178 -0.84 -3.99 8.74
N THR A 179 -1.28 -4.27 9.96
CA THR A 179 -0.43 -4.17 11.14
C THR A 179 -0.40 -5.46 11.91
N THR A 180 0.71 -5.66 12.60
CA THR A 180 0.78 -6.56 13.74
C THR A 180 1.51 -5.87 14.87
N ALA A 181 0.99 -5.97 16.08
CA ALA A 181 1.54 -5.34 17.27
C ALA A 181 1.76 -6.36 18.40
N GLY A 182 2.74 -6.07 19.25
CA GLY A 182 3.06 -6.86 20.43
C GLY A 182 4.10 -6.15 21.31
N GLN A 183 4.26 -6.63 22.54
CA GLN A 183 5.11 -5.99 23.54
C GLN A 183 6.57 -6.31 23.28
N VAL A 184 7.43 -5.32 23.52
CA VAL A 184 8.88 -5.39 23.29
C VAL A 184 9.56 -6.48 24.13
N ASP A 185 8.96 -6.88 25.25
CA ASP A 185 9.52 -7.88 26.15
C ASP A 185 9.41 -9.31 25.61
N GLY A 186 8.72 -9.49 24.48
CA GLY A 186 8.61 -10.76 23.78
C GLY A 186 7.68 -11.75 24.45
N ARG A 187 6.79 -11.30 25.35
CA ARG A 187 5.80 -12.19 25.98
C ARG A 187 4.82 -12.71 24.92
N PRO A 188 4.53 -14.03 24.91
CA PRO A 188 3.48 -14.58 24.08
C PRO A 188 2.09 -14.04 24.41
N ALA A 189 1.19 -14.02 23.44
CA ALA A 189 -0.17 -13.51 23.63
C ALA A 189 -1.00 -14.30 24.66
N ASP A 190 -0.79 -15.60 24.74
CA ASP A 190 -1.44 -16.52 25.68
C ASP A 190 -0.89 -16.43 27.11
N ALA A 191 0.29 -15.81 27.28
CA ALA A 191 0.89 -15.53 28.59
C ALA A 191 0.37 -14.21 29.22
N VAL A 192 -0.57 -13.53 28.57
CA VAL A 192 -1.16 -12.27 29.06
C VAL A 192 -2.50 -12.56 29.74
N ASP A 193 -2.53 -12.49 31.06
CA ASP A 193 -3.74 -12.75 31.87
C ASP A 193 -4.87 -11.75 31.62
N GLU A 194 -4.54 -10.48 31.30
CA GLU A 194 -5.51 -9.42 31.03
C GLU A 194 -5.23 -8.77 29.67
N GLN A 195 -6.15 -8.97 28.72
CA GLN A 195 -6.07 -8.36 27.39
C GLN A 195 -6.27 -6.84 27.49
N ARG A 196 -5.30 -6.07 27.01
CA ARG A 196 -5.32 -4.60 27.00
C ARG A 196 -5.31 -4.09 25.57
N PRO A 197 -6.42 -4.17 24.82
CA PRO A 197 -6.44 -3.80 23.40
C PRO A 197 -6.11 -2.33 23.15
N ALA A 198 -6.35 -1.45 24.13
CA ALA A 198 -6.08 -0.02 24.03
C ALA A 198 -4.61 0.28 23.71
N ILE A 199 -3.65 -0.47 24.28
CA ILE A 199 -2.21 -0.16 24.14
C ILE A 199 -1.72 -0.35 22.70
N PHE A 200 -2.49 -1.06 21.89
CA PHE A 200 -2.20 -1.32 20.48
C PHE A 200 -3.03 -0.43 19.54
N ALA A 201 -4.00 0.35 20.04
CA ALA A 201 -4.94 1.09 19.20
C ALA A 201 -4.25 2.04 18.22
N PHE A 202 -3.14 2.68 18.66
CA PHE A 202 -2.35 3.59 17.84
C PHE A 202 -1.74 2.93 16.58
N ALA A 203 -1.59 1.60 16.57
CA ALA A 203 -1.07 0.87 15.40
C ALA A 203 -1.93 1.14 14.16
N THR A 204 -3.25 1.26 14.35
CA THR A 204 -4.19 1.61 13.28
C THR A 204 -3.97 3.02 12.76
N GLU A 205 -3.78 4.00 13.64
CA GLU A 205 -3.58 5.41 13.26
C GLU A 205 -2.30 5.59 12.42
N ILE A 206 -1.19 4.96 12.84
CA ILE A 206 0.07 5.04 12.07
C ILE A 206 -0.03 4.30 10.72
N ALA A 207 -0.84 3.24 10.64
CA ALA A 207 -1.12 2.56 9.37
C ALA A 207 -1.98 3.40 8.43
N GLU A 208 -2.98 4.11 8.95
CA GLU A 208 -3.81 5.04 8.18
C GLU A 208 -2.98 6.21 7.66
N SER A 209 -2.02 6.71 8.46
CA SER A 209 -1.06 7.73 8.00
C SER A 209 -0.24 7.25 6.80
N VAL A 210 0.30 6.03 6.84
CA VAL A 210 1.03 5.42 5.72
C VAL A 210 0.12 5.23 4.51
N LEU A 211 -1.09 4.70 4.71
CA LEU A 211 -2.05 4.43 3.65
C LEU A 211 -2.51 5.71 2.95
N SER A 212 -2.75 6.77 3.72
CA SER A 212 -3.19 8.07 3.19
C SER A 212 -2.15 8.63 2.22
N GLU A 213 -0.89 8.75 2.64
CA GLU A 213 0.19 9.25 1.77
C GLU A 213 0.37 8.40 0.51
N LEU A 214 0.24 7.07 0.64
CA LEU A 214 0.42 6.17 -0.48
C LEU A 214 -0.75 6.22 -1.49
N SER A 215 -1.98 6.41 -1.01
CA SER A 215 -3.19 6.29 -1.82
C SER A 215 -3.79 7.61 -2.30
N THR A 216 -3.31 8.77 -1.82
CA THR A 216 -3.79 10.07 -2.31
C THR A 216 -3.51 10.24 -3.81
N PRO A 217 -4.55 10.33 -4.66
CA PRO A 217 -4.37 10.52 -6.09
C PRO A 217 -3.67 11.84 -6.37
N ARG A 218 -2.75 11.83 -7.35
CA ARG A 218 -2.23 13.04 -7.96
C ARG A 218 -2.65 13.03 -9.42
N MET A 219 -3.41 14.04 -9.81
CA MET A 219 -3.78 14.22 -11.21
C MET A 219 -2.53 14.67 -11.99
N PRO A 220 -2.27 14.08 -13.17
CA PRO A 220 -1.20 14.55 -14.03
C PRO A 220 -1.39 16.02 -14.35
N ASP A 221 -0.32 16.80 -14.15
CA ASP A 221 -0.24 18.18 -14.57
C ASP A 221 0.72 18.25 -15.75
N CYS A 222 0.18 18.38 -16.97
CA CYS A 222 0.96 18.45 -18.20
C CYS A 222 1.81 19.73 -18.32
N THR A 223 1.75 20.65 -17.35
CA THR A 223 2.63 21.81 -17.28
C THR A 223 3.86 21.58 -16.38
N ALA A 224 3.86 20.49 -15.58
CA ALA A 224 4.95 20.13 -14.69
C ALA A 224 5.95 19.17 -15.36
N GLU A 225 7.24 19.32 -15.05
CA GLU A 225 8.32 18.49 -15.64
C GLU A 225 8.22 17.00 -15.27
N GLU A 226 7.47 16.67 -14.23
CA GLU A 226 7.29 15.30 -13.73
C GLU A 226 6.28 14.45 -14.54
N TRP A 227 5.54 15.07 -15.48
CA TRP A 227 4.56 14.39 -16.33
C TRP A 227 4.88 14.60 -17.81
N GLU A 228 4.90 13.51 -18.58
CA GLU A 228 5.02 13.57 -20.04
C GLU A 228 3.64 13.42 -20.66
N CYS A 229 3.17 14.51 -21.28
CA CYS A 229 2.00 14.62 -22.14
C CYS A 229 2.49 15.13 -23.51
#